data_AF-A0AAP2WA85-F1
#
_entry.id   AF-A0AAP2WA85-F1
#
_cell.length_a   1.000
_cell.length_b   1.000
_cell.length_c   1.000
_cell.angle_alpha   90.00
_cell.angle_beta   90.00
_cell.angle_gamma   90.00
#
_symmetry.space_group_name_H-M   'P 1'
#
loop_
_entity.id
_entity.type
_entity.pdbx_description
1 polymer ?
#
loop_
_entity_poly.entity_id
_entity_poly.type
_entity_poly.pdbx_seq_one_letter_code
_entity_poly.pdbx_strand_id
1 'polypeptide(L)'
;MNIKRAKEEIKNTIKAYLLKDEFGEYVIPSIRQRPVLLMGPPGIGKTQIMEQTARECHVGLVAYTITHHTRQSAVGLPFIKEKEYGGKACSVTEYTMSEIIAAIYDKMERTGIKEGILFIDEINCVSETMAPMMLQFLQCKTFGNQQVPEGWIIVAAGNPPEYNKSVRDFDVVTLDRVKRLDVEADYGVWKEYAYREKLQGAILSYLDIRKDHFYRIETTVDGVFFATARGWEDLSQFLSVYEELGQPVDAQVIGQYIQHPKIAKDFANYLELYHKYHRDYQIDEVLAGRVQPSVISKLHFAEFDERISVMGLLLDRLGEEFRKAYLQDRVVTELFGHLRSVRVRLDKMVADTGNPAETDRELRDTVRCLEEERQLAEKAFQRDREAGQLDKLSEITAFKVQDKLEYMKKYVMNAAEDTKTDTGFSLVREAFAEETQGRQELLDKTAEKLDYAFDFLEAAFGQGQELVVFVTELTAGYYSAWYIQENGCDRYYKYNKGLLFAERQQEISSQIEEAKDWMTGADLI
;
A
#
# COMPACT_ATOMS: atom_id res chain seq x y z
N MET A 1 -13.79 10.28 -10.33
CA MET A 1 -13.43 8.83 -10.30
C MET A 1 -12.62 8.55 -9.03
N ASN A 2 -12.53 7.32 -8.52
CA ASN A 2 -11.72 7.06 -7.33
C ASN A 2 -10.22 6.83 -7.63
N ILE A 3 -9.40 6.91 -6.57
CA ILE A 3 -7.93 6.84 -6.67
C ILE A 3 -7.43 5.49 -7.19
N LYS A 4 -8.14 4.39 -6.92
CA LYS A 4 -7.81 3.03 -7.40
C LYS A 4 -7.93 2.94 -8.93
N ARG A 5 -9.01 3.48 -9.50
CA ARG A 5 -9.16 3.56 -10.96
C ARG A 5 -8.11 4.47 -11.59
N ALA A 6 -7.78 5.60 -10.95
CA ALA A 6 -6.72 6.50 -11.43
C ALA A 6 -5.36 5.79 -11.49
N LYS A 7 -5.02 5.00 -10.46
CA LYS A 7 -3.79 4.18 -10.43
C LYS A 7 -3.72 3.21 -11.62
N GLU A 8 -4.81 2.50 -11.92
CA GLU A 8 -4.86 1.58 -13.08
C GLU A 8 -4.72 2.33 -14.41
N GLU A 9 -5.33 3.51 -14.56
CA GLU A 9 -5.14 4.36 -15.74
C GLU A 9 -3.68 4.78 -15.94
N ILE A 10 -2.96 5.07 -14.85
CA ILE A 10 -1.54 5.42 -14.92
C ILE A 10 -0.71 4.19 -15.30
N LYS A 11 -0.96 3.02 -14.70
CA LYS A 11 -0.30 1.76 -15.07
C LYS A 11 -0.47 1.44 -16.55
N ASN A 12 -1.70 1.56 -17.06
CA ASN A 12 -1.99 1.36 -18.48
C ASN A 12 -1.27 2.38 -19.36
N THR A 13 -1.18 3.64 -18.91
CA THR A 13 -0.44 4.70 -19.61
C THR A 13 1.05 4.38 -19.66
N ILE A 14 1.65 3.93 -18.55
CA ILE A 14 3.07 3.52 -18.48
C ILE A 14 3.34 2.39 -19.46
N LYS A 15 2.54 1.32 -19.40
CA LYS A 15 2.67 0.19 -20.32
C LYS A 15 2.58 0.63 -21.78
N ALA A 16 1.64 1.50 -22.12
CA ALA A 16 1.45 1.99 -23.49
C ALA A 16 2.61 2.89 -23.95
N TYR A 17 3.10 3.77 -23.08
CA TYR A 17 4.15 4.74 -23.41
C TYR A 17 5.55 4.11 -23.44
N LEU A 18 5.79 3.05 -22.67
CA LEU A 18 7.06 2.33 -22.64
C LEU A 18 7.09 1.11 -23.58
N LEU A 19 5.99 0.80 -24.28
CA LEU A 19 5.97 -0.28 -25.25
C LEU A 19 6.95 0.01 -26.39
N LYS A 20 7.86 -0.91 -26.65
CA LYS A 20 8.84 -0.85 -27.73
C LYS A 20 8.49 -1.80 -28.86
N ASP A 21 8.85 -1.43 -30.08
CA ASP A 21 8.73 -2.27 -31.27
C ASP A 21 9.93 -3.25 -31.39
N GLU A 22 9.97 -4.01 -32.48
CA GLU A 22 11.02 -4.99 -32.76
C GLU A 22 12.42 -4.38 -32.94
N PHE A 23 12.51 -3.07 -33.16
CA PHE A 23 13.76 -2.32 -33.31
C PHE A 23 14.23 -1.69 -31.99
N GLY A 24 13.42 -1.79 -30.93
CA GLY A 24 13.71 -1.21 -29.63
C GLY A 24 13.28 0.25 -29.49
N GLU A 25 12.52 0.78 -30.45
CA GLU A 25 11.99 2.15 -30.45
C GLU A 25 10.61 2.20 -29.77
N TYR A 26 10.31 3.29 -29.07
CA TYR A 26 8.99 3.44 -28.44
C TYR A 26 7.89 3.56 -29.49
N VAL A 27 6.88 2.68 -29.42
CA VAL A 27 5.74 2.64 -30.34
C VAL A 27 5.00 3.98 -30.36
N ILE A 28 4.86 4.61 -29.18
CA ILE A 28 4.39 5.99 -29.05
C ILE A 28 5.61 6.86 -28.78
N PRO A 29 6.07 7.70 -29.72
CA PRO A 29 7.26 8.52 -29.52
C PRO A 29 7.02 9.55 -28.42
N SER A 30 8.10 9.90 -27.70
CA SER A 30 8.10 10.85 -26.57
C SER A 30 7.26 12.12 -26.85
N ILE A 31 7.37 12.70 -28.04
CA ILE A 31 6.65 13.93 -28.42
C ILE A 31 5.12 13.76 -28.50
N ARG A 32 4.61 12.54 -28.69
CA ARG A 32 3.16 12.24 -28.76
C ARG A 32 2.58 11.75 -27.44
N GLN A 33 3.42 11.44 -26.46
CA GLN A 33 2.99 11.01 -25.14
C GLN A 33 2.51 12.24 -24.34
N ARG A 34 1.21 12.39 -24.10
CA ARG A 34 0.69 13.48 -23.26
C ARG A 34 1.01 13.23 -21.77
N PRO A 35 1.49 14.24 -21.01
CA PRO A 35 1.63 14.10 -19.55
C PRO A 35 0.29 13.77 -18.89
N VAL A 36 0.33 13.00 -17.80
CA VAL A 36 -0.86 12.68 -17.02
C VAL A 36 -1.06 13.76 -15.96
N LEU A 37 -2.25 14.35 -15.87
CA LEU A 37 -2.61 15.35 -14.86
C LEU A 37 -3.68 14.77 -13.92
N LEU A 38 -3.32 14.52 -12.67
CA LEU A 38 -4.22 14.12 -11.60
C LEU A 38 -4.76 15.33 -10.86
N MET A 39 -6.06 15.58 -10.98
CA MET A 39 -6.76 16.62 -10.23
C MET A 39 -7.57 15.96 -9.13
N GLY A 40 -7.33 16.32 -7.86
CA GLY A 40 -8.16 15.79 -6.78
C GLY A 40 -7.88 16.46 -5.43
N PRO A 41 -8.78 16.29 -4.45
CA PRO A 41 -8.62 16.89 -3.13
C PRO A 41 -7.29 16.56 -2.45
N PRO A 42 -6.83 17.39 -1.49
CA PRO A 42 -5.64 17.08 -0.71
C PRO A 42 -5.85 15.83 0.17
N GLY A 43 -4.78 15.07 0.39
CA GLY A 43 -4.79 13.98 1.36
C GLY A 43 -5.52 12.70 0.93
N ILE A 44 -5.79 12.49 -0.36
CA ILE A 44 -6.46 11.28 -0.89
C ILE A 44 -5.50 10.18 -1.41
N GLY A 45 -4.19 10.32 -1.20
CA GLY A 45 -3.21 9.30 -1.62
C GLY A 45 -2.55 9.49 -2.98
N LYS A 46 -2.60 10.69 -3.59
CA LYS A 46 -2.04 10.97 -4.94
C LYS A 46 -0.55 10.61 -5.06
N THR A 47 0.26 10.98 -4.07
CA THR A 47 1.70 10.68 -4.04
C THR A 47 1.94 9.18 -3.81
N GLN A 48 1.22 8.58 -2.86
CA GLN A 48 1.35 7.16 -2.52
C GLN A 48 1.04 6.26 -3.72
N ILE A 49 0.04 6.57 -4.54
CA ILE A 49 -0.23 5.75 -5.72
C ILE A 49 0.87 5.84 -6.78
N MET A 50 1.67 6.92 -6.83
CA MET A 50 2.82 7.01 -7.74
C MET A 50 3.90 6.03 -7.34
N GLU A 51 4.24 6.00 -6.04
CA GLU A 51 5.21 5.05 -5.48
C GLU A 51 4.78 3.60 -5.73
N GLN A 52 3.51 3.30 -5.45
CA GLN A 52 2.96 1.97 -5.70
C GLN A 52 2.98 1.62 -7.20
N THR A 53 2.64 2.57 -8.08
CA THR A 53 2.61 2.34 -9.53
C THR A 53 4.01 2.13 -10.09
N ALA A 54 4.99 2.91 -9.65
CA ALA A 54 6.38 2.77 -10.05
C ALA A 54 6.94 1.39 -9.65
N ARG A 55 6.61 0.93 -8.44
CA ARG A 55 6.94 -0.42 -7.96
C ARG A 55 6.29 -1.51 -8.80
N GLU A 56 4.97 -1.43 -9.01
CA GLU A 56 4.21 -2.44 -9.76
C GLU A 56 4.59 -2.51 -11.25
N CYS A 57 5.09 -1.41 -11.82
CA CYS A 57 5.56 -1.36 -13.20
C CYS A 57 7.08 -1.55 -13.33
N HIS A 58 7.81 -1.72 -12.21
CA HIS A 58 9.27 -1.83 -12.17
C HIS A 58 10.02 -0.68 -12.87
N VAL A 59 9.51 0.54 -12.70
CA VAL A 59 10.11 1.77 -13.25
C VAL A 59 10.64 2.66 -12.12
N GLY A 60 11.58 3.54 -12.44
CA GLY A 60 12.10 4.53 -11.50
C GLY A 60 11.02 5.56 -11.12
N LEU A 61 11.14 6.16 -9.94
CA LEU A 61 10.33 7.30 -9.54
C LEU A 61 11.23 8.42 -9.05
N VAL A 62 10.98 9.62 -9.57
CA VAL A 62 11.52 10.88 -9.06
C VAL A 62 10.33 11.79 -8.78
N ALA A 63 10.13 12.17 -7.52
CA ALA A 63 8.99 12.96 -7.08
C ALA A 63 9.46 14.34 -6.57
N TYR A 64 8.78 15.39 -7.00
CA TYR A 64 9.06 16.77 -6.62
C TYR A 64 7.77 17.51 -6.26
N THR A 65 7.80 18.26 -5.17
CA THR A 65 6.71 19.18 -4.79
C THR A 65 7.11 20.60 -5.17
N ILE A 66 6.53 21.14 -6.22
CA ILE A 66 7.02 22.36 -6.88
C ILE A 66 6.95 23.62 -5.99
N THR A 67 6.07 23.63 -4.98
CA THR A 67 5.88 24.76 -4.06
C THR A 67 7.11 25.08 -3.21
N HIS A 68 8.01 24.12 -3.01
CA HIS A 68 9.27 24.32 -2.29
C HIS A 68 10.45 24.71 -3.18
N HIS A 69 10.26 24.80 -4.49
CA HIS A 69 11.33 25.07 -5.44
C HIS A 69 11.33 26.51 -5.94
N THR A 70 12.54 27.01 -6.20
CA THR A 70 12.71 28.28 -6.88
C THR A 70 12.80 28.05 -8.38
N ARG A 71 12.60 29.13 -9.14
CA ARG A 71 12.88 29.10 -10.57
C ARG A 71 14.30 28.62 -10.88
N GLN A 72 15.29 28.96 -10.02
CA GLN A 72 16.66 28.52 -10.23
C GLN A 72 16.85 27.02 -10.04
N SER A 73 16.21 26.38 -9.04
CA SER A 73 16.34 24.93 -8.87
C SER A 73 15.66 24.16 -10.01
N ALA A 74 14.54 24.69 -10.52
CA ALA A 74 13.79 24.05 -11.62
C ALA A 74 14.45 24.21 -12.99
N VAL A 75 15.10 25.34 -13.29
CA VAL A 75 15.68 25.64 -14.63
C VAL A 75 17.19 25.46 -14.69
N GLY A 76 17.87 25.57 -13.54
CA GLY A 76 19.31 25.75 -13.45
C GLY A 76 19.72 27.22 -13.31
N LEU A 77 21.00 27.43 -13.02
CA LEU A 77 21.59 28.76 -12.87
C LEU A 77 22.05 29.30 -14.23
N PRO A 78 21.77 30.58 -14.54
CA PRO A 78 22.25 31.18 -15.78
C PRO A 78 23.77 31.38 -15.73
N PHE A 79 24.44 31.10 -16.84
CA PHE A 79 25.85 31.44 -17.04
C PHE A 79 26.07 31.96 -18.47
N ILE A 80 27.13 32.77 -18.63
CA ILE A 80 27.49 33.36 -19.91
C ILE A 80 28.38 32.38 -20.66
N LYS A 81 28.06 32.16 -21.95
CA LYS A 81 28.85 31.33 -22.85
C LYS A 81 29.06 32.05 -24.17
N GLU A 82 30.29 32.07 -24.65
CA GLU A 82 30.59 32.58 -25.98
C GLU A 82 30.20 31.54 -27.04
N LYS A 83 29.44 31.97 -28.05
CA LYS A 83 29.10 31.17 -29.22
C LYS A 83 29.38 31.93 -30.50
N GLU A 84 29.72 31.21 -31.55
CA GLU A 84 29.95 31.78 -32.87
C GLU A 84 28.70 31.63 -33.74
N TYR A 85 28.13 32.75 -34.20
CA TYR A 85 27.02 32.76 -35.14
C TYR A 85 27.42 33.56 -36.37
N GLY A 86 27.39 32.92 -37.54
CA GLY A 86 27.74 33.58 -38.81
C GLY A 86 29.13 34.21 -38.82
N GLY A 87 30.12 33.58 -38.18
CA GLY A 87 31.51 34.06 -38.11
C GLY A 87 31.78 35.15 -37.05
N LYS A 88 30.83 35.44 -36.15
CA LYS A 88 30.99 36.42 -35.08
C LYS A 88 30.82 35.76 -33.71
N ALA A 89 31.77 36.01 -32.80
CA ALA A 89 31.64 35.64 -31.39
C ALA A 89 30.56 36.51 -30.72
N CYS A 90 29.62 35.87 -30.04
CA CYS A 90 28.53 36.50 -29.32
C CYS A 90 28.37 35.81 -27.96
N SER A 91 28.30 36.61 -26.89
CA SER A 91 27.93 36.14 -25.56
C SER A 91 26.44 35.77 -25.55
N VAL A 92 26.12 34.54 -25.17
CA VAL A 92 24.75 34.06 -24.95
C VAL A 92 24.57 33.60 -23.51
N THR A 93 23.33 33.65 -23.03
CA THR A 93 22.94 33.07 -21.75
C THR A 93 22.57 31.60 -21.95
N GLU A 94 23.25 30.69 -21.24
CA GLU A 94 22.85 29.29 -21.08
C GLU A 94 22.52 29.00 -19.61
N TYR A 95 21.92 27.84 -19.33
CA TYR A 95 21.54 27.41 -17.99
C TYR A 95 22.26 26.11 -17.63
N THR A 96 22.64 25.94 -16.36
CA THR A 96 23.14 24.66 -15.85
C THR A 96 22.04 23.60 -15.89
N MET A 97 22.41 22.34 -15.63
CA MET A 97 21.42 21.28 -15.47
C MET A 97 20.45 21.60 -14.33
N SER A 98 19.16 21.39 -14.61
CA SER A 98 18.10 21.47 -13.60
C SER A 98 18.31 20.37 -12.57
N GLU A 99 18.07 20.68 -11.28
CA GLU A 99 18.12 19.69 -10.21
C GLU A 99 17.14 18.53 -10.47
N ILE A 100 15.98 18.84 -11.05
CA ILE A 100 14.95 17.86 -11.39
C ILE A 100 15.45 16.87 -12.43
N ILE A 101 16.11 17.38 -13.48
CA ILE A 101 16.67 16.54 -14.55
C ILE A 101 17.89 15.78 -14.05
N ALA A 102 18.75 16.40 -13.23
CA ALA A 102 19.89 15.73 -12.62
C ALA A 102 19.46 14.55 -11.75
N ALA A 103 18.40 14.70 -10.93
CA ALA A 103 17.89 13.61 -10.10
C ALA A 103 17.37 12.41 -10.91
N ILE A 104 16.85 12.64 -12.12
CA ILE A 104 16.49 11.54 -13.04
C ILE A 104 17.73 10.75 -13.44
N TYR A 105 18.79 11.42 -13.89
CA TYR A 105 20.03 10.75 -14.28
C TYR A 105 20.71 10.07 -13.09
N ASP A 106 20.79 10.73 -11.94
CA ASP A 106 21.31 10.13 -10.71
C ASP A 106 20.54 8.86 -10.33
N LYS A 107 19.21 8.87 -10.48
CA LYS A 107 18.37 7.70 -10.22
C LYS A 107 18.68 6.57 -11.20
N MET A 108 18.85 6.87 -12.49
CA MET A 108 19.24 5.88 -13.51
C MET A 108 20.61 5.28 -13.21
N GLU A 109 21.61 6.11 -12.87
CA GLU A 109 22.97 5.66 -12.62
C GLU A 109 23.07 4.78 -11.37
N ARG A 110 22.39 5.16 -10.28
CA ARG A 110 22.42 4.41 -9.01
C ARG A 110 21.67 3.08 -9.11
N THR A 111 20.51 3.08 -9.77
CA THR A 111 19.61 1.91 -9.78
C THR A 111 19.77 1.01 -11.01
N GLY A 112 20.36 1.53 -12.09
CA GLY A 112 20.38 0.88 -13.41
C GLY A 112 19.04 0.90 -14.16
N ILE A 113 17.98 1.49 -13.56
CA ILE A 113 16.65 1.55 -14.16
C ILE A 113 16.58 2.77 -15.10
N LYS A 114 16.43 2.51 -16.39
CA LYS A 114 16.46 3.54 -17.44
C LYS A 114 15.11 4.23 -17.69
N GLU A 115 14.01 3.59 -17.33
CA GLU A 115 12.65 4.07 -17.56
C GLU A 115 12.00 4.47 -16.23
N GLY A 116 11.15 5.50 -16.23
CA GLY A 116 10.69 6.08 -14.98
C GLY A 116 9.48 6.99 -15.07
N ILE A 117 9.05 7.45 -13.89
CA ILE A 117 8.03 8.46 -13.69
C ILE A 117 8.71 9.68 -13.07
N LEU A 118 8.54 10.83 -13.72
CA LEU A 118 8.77 12.13 -13.10
C LEU A 118 7.43 12.62 -12.56
N PHE A 119 7.26 12.57 -11.23
CA PHE A 119 6.06 13.03 -10.55
C PHE A 119 6.23 14.46 -10.03
N ILE A 120 5.36 15.37 -10.46
CA ILE A 120 5.34 16.76 -9.98
C ILE A 120 4.05 17.01 -9.19
N ASP A 121 4.16 17.12 -7.89
CA ASP A 121 3.05 17.43 -7.00
C ASP A 121 2.83 18.94 -6.86
N GLU A 122 1.59 19.31 -6.56
CA GLU A 122 1.10 20.69 -6.42
C GLU A 122 1.38 21.59 -7.64
N ILE A 123 1.29 21.03 -8.85
CA ILE A 123 1.67 21.72 -10.10
C ILE A 123 0.92 23.04 -10.32
N ASN A 124 -0.29 23.17 -9.77
CA ASN A 124 -1.13 24.35 -9.91
C ASN A 124 -1.08 25.32 -8.71
N CYS A 125 -0.29 25.02 -7.68
CA CYS A 125 0.00 25.93 -6.55
C CYS A 125 1.30 26.73 -6.77
N VAL A 126 1.82 26.75 -8.01
CA VAL A 126 3.08 27.40 -8.35
C VAL A 126 3.02 28.91 -8.21
N SER A 127 4.15 29.52 -7.85
CA SER A 127 4.28 30.97 -7.80
C SER A 127 4.05 31.59 -9.18
N GLU A 128 3.67 32.87 -9.19
CA GLU A 128 3.41 33.62 -10.43
C GLU A 128 4.56 33.58 -11.43
N THR A 129 5.79 33.62 -10.91
CA THR A 129 7.00 33.65 -11.70
C THR A 129 7.39 32.29 -12.28
N MET A 130 6.81 31.20 -11.76
CA MET A 130 7.02 29.83 -12.25
C MET A 130 5.88 29.30 -13.12
N ALA A 131 4.67 29.88 -13.02
CA ALA A 131 3.50 29.41 -13.77
C ALA A 131 3.75 29.26 -15.29
N PRO A 132 4.30 30.26 -16.01
CA PRO A 132 4.55 30.12 -17.45
C PRO A 132 5.50 28.96 -17.79
N MET A 133 6.50 28.73 -16.94
CA MET A 133 7.48 27.66 -17.12
C MET A 133 6.86 26.29 -16.88
N MET A 134 6.02 26.13 -15.85
CA MET A 134 5.36 24.85 -15.59
C MET A 134 4.35 24.49 -16.68
N LEU A 135 3.64 25.48 -17.21
CA LEU A 135 2.78 25.29 -18.38
C LEU A 135 3.62 24.85 -19.58
N GLN A 136 4.74 25.53 -19.85
CA GLN A 136 5.65 25.13 -20.91
C GLN A 136 6.20 23.71 -20.69
N PHE A 137 6.52 23.34 -19.45
CA PHE A 137 7.01 22.00 -19.12
C PHE A 137 5.97 20.92 -19.43
N LEU A 138 4.71 21.11 -19.04
CA LEU A 138 3.62 20.18 -19.38
C LEU A 138 3.39 20.07 -20.89
N GLN A 139 3.68 21.12 -21.65
CA GLN A 139 3.46 21.14 -23.09
C GLN A 139 4.63 20.59 -23.90
N CYS A 140 5.85 20.95 -23.52
CA CYS A 140 7.07 20.70 -24.29
C CYS A 140 7.99 19.64 -23.66
N LYS A 141 7.70 19.19 -22.44
CA LYS A 141 8.51 18.23 -21.66
C LYS A 141 9.95 18.70 -21.44
N THR A 142 10.12 20.00 -21.27
CA THR A 142 11.42 20.64 -21.09
C THR A 142 11.44 21.49 -19.83
N PHE A 143 12.47 21.33 -19.02
CA PHE A 143 12.82 22.29 -17.98
C PHE A 143 13.96 23.17 -18.48
N GLY A 144 13.68 24.46 -18.69
CA GLY A 144 14.61 25.34 -19.38
C GLY A 144 14.92 24.84 -20.79
N ASN A 145 16.20 24.60 -21.08
CA ASN A 145 16.66 24.10 -22.38
C ASN A 145 16.89 22.57 -22.40
N GLN A 146 16.50 21.87 -21.33
CA GLN A 146 16.77 20.45 -21.15
C GLN A 146 15.49 19.64 -21.30
N GLN A 147 15.56 18.57 -22.11
CA GLN A 147 14.45 17.62 -22.26
C GLN A 147 14.46 16.61 -21.13
N VAL A 148 13.26 16.20 -20.72
CA VAL A 148 13.09 14.98 -19.92
C VAL A 148 13.62 13.80 -20.74
N PRO A 149 14.46 12.92 -20.16
CA PRO A 149 15.01 11.77 -20.87
C PRO A 149 13.92 10.88 -21.47
N GLU A 150 14.21 10.25 -22.61
CA GLU A 150 13.29 9.26 -23.19
C GLU A 150 13.09 8.08 -22.23
N GLY A 151 11.88 7.51 -22.23
CA GLY A 151 11.49 6.50 -21.25
C GLY A 151 11.04 7.05 -19.89
N TRP A 152 11.07 8.38 -19.70
CA TRP A 152 10.52 9.02 -18.51
C TRP A 152 9.18 9.71 -18.77
N ILE A 153 8.17 9.27 -18.05
CA ILE A 153 6.79 9.72 -18.19
C ILE A 153 6.51 10.80 -17.16
N ILE A 154 5.91 11.90 -17.60
CA ILE A 154 5.53 13.00 -16.72
C ILE A 154 4.14 12.74 -16.17
N VAL A 155 4.05 12.72 -14.84
CA VAL A 155 2.78 12.71 -14.11
C VAL A 155 2.76 13.92 -13.19
N ALA A 156 1.72 14.73 -13.26
CA ALA A 156 1.55 15.91 -12.42
C ALA A 156 0.30 15.77 -11.57
N ALA A 157 0.33 16.26 -10.34
CA ALA A 157 -0.82 16.31 -9.44
C ALA A 157 -1.14 17.74 -9.01
N GLY A 158 -2.42 18.07 -9.00
CA GLY A 158 -2.94 19.37 -8.57
C GLY A 158 -4.18 19.23 -7.69
N ASN A 159 -4.54 20.33 -7.03
CA ASN A 159 -5.74 20.41 -6.21
C ASN A 159 -6.81 21.23 -6.94
N PRO A 160 -8.10 20.85 -6.89
CA PRO A 160 -9.17 21.70 -7.41
C PRO A 160 -9.21 23.06 -6.70
N PRO A 161 -9.60 24.16 -7.38
CA PRO A 161 -9.61 25.52 -6.81
C PRO A 161 -10.45 25.67 -5.55
N GLU A 162 -11.53 24.89 -5.46
CA GLU A 162 -12.46 24.82 -4.33
C GLU A 162 -11.80 24.38 -3.00
N TYR A 163 -10.65 23.70 -3.05
CA TYR A 163 -9.92 23.27 -1.85
C TYR A 163 -8.74 24.16 -1.47
N ASN A 164 -8.24 25.00 -2.39
CA ASN A 164 -7.06 25.82 -2.12
C ASN A 164 -7.10 27.14 -2.92
N LYS A 165 -7.16 28.26 -2.19
CA LYS A 165 -7.26 29.62 -2.75
C LYS A 165 -6.03 30.09 -3.54
N SER A 166 -4.89 29.41 -3.36
CA SER A 166 -3.64 29.72 -4.08
C SER A 166 -3.51 28.96 -5.40
N VAL A 167 -4.48 28.10 -5.73
CA VAL A 167 -4.51 27.34 -6.97
C VAL A 167 -4.80 28.25 -8.16
N ARG A 168 -4.09 28.00 -9.26
CA ARG A 168 -4.36 28.59 -10.57
C ARG A 168 -4.99 27.55 -11.48
N ASP A 169 -6.10 27.90 -12.12
CA ASP A 169 -6.68 27.05 -13.15
C ASP A 169 -5.82 26.99 -14.41
N PHE A 170 -5.79 25.81 -15.02
CA PHE A 170 -5.18 25.61 -16.32
C PHE A 170 -6.13 26.08 -17.43
N ASP A 171 -5.58 26.78 -18.43
CA ASP A 171 -6.34 27.17 -19.60
C ASP A 171 -6.66 25.96 -20.49
N VAL A 172 -7.66 26.12 -21.38
CA VAL A 172 -8.10 25.05 -22.29
C VAL A 172 -6.95 24.54 -23.16
N VAL A 173 -6.02 25.41 -23.55
CA VAL A 173 -4.86 25.06 -24.38
C VAL A 173 -3.91 24.11 -23.65
N THR A 174 -3.68 24.33 -22.35
CA THR A 174 -2.88 23.42 -21.53
C THR A 174 -3.62 22.12 -21.27
N LEU A 175 -4.93 22.19 -20.98
CA LEU A 175 -5.75 21.01 -20.73
C LEU A 175 -5.85 20.08 -21.95
N ASP A 176 -5.85 20.60 -23.18
CA ASP A 176 -5.84 19.80 -24.42
C ASP A 176 -4.53 19.01 -24.62
N ARG A 177 -3.44 19.42 -23.96
CA ARG A 177 -2.11 18.79 -24.12
C ARG A 177 -1.79 17.75 -23.04
N VAL A 178 -2.68 17.56 -22.07
CA VAL A 178 -2.51 16.59 -20.98
C VAL A 178 -3.61 15.52 -21.00
N LYS A 179 -3.33 14.37 -20.39
CA LYS A 179 -4.34 13.35 -20.05
C LYS A 179 -4.85 13.65 -18.64
N ARG A 180 -5.97 14.37 -18.53
CA ARG A 180 -6.58 14.76 -17.24
C ARG A 180 -7.36 13.61 -16.61
N LEU A 181 -7.13 13.37 -15.32
CA LEU A 181 -7.82 12.42 -14.46
C LEU A 181 -8.37 13.15 -13.23
N ASP A 182 -9.69 13.30 -13.12
CA ASP A 182 -10.35 13.90 -11.96
C ASP A 182 -10.68 12.84 -10.91
N VAL A 183 -10.04 12.95 -9.75
CA VAL A 183 -10.07 11.98 -8.66
C VAL A 183 -10.81 12.56 -7.46
N GLU A 184 -11.67 11.74 -6.84
CA GLU A 184 -12.47 12.08 -5.67
C GLU A 184 -12.11 11.18 -4.49
N ALA A 185 -12.42 11.65 -3.28
CA ALA A 185 -12.29 10.84 -2.07
C ALA A 185 -13.35 9.73 -2.04
N ASP A 186 -12.93 8.51 -1.78
CA ASP A 186 -13.80 7.32 -1.75
C ASP A 186 -13.43 6.50 -0.51
N TYR A 187 -14.38 6.39 0.43
CA TYR A 187 -14.14 5.66 1.68
C TYR A 187 -13.93 4.17 1.44
N GLY A 188 -14.67 3.55 0.51
CA GLY A 188 -14.53 2.11 0.23
C GLY A 188 -13.13 1.77 -0.25
N VAL A 189 -12.59 2.55 -1.18
CA VAL A 189 -11.22 2.40 -1.67
C VAL A 189 -10.19 2.67 -0.57
N TRP A 190 -10.40 3.70 0.25
CA TRP A 190 -9.50 3.97 1.37
C TRP A 190 -9.56 2.90 2.46
N LYS A 191 -10.72 2.29 2.70
CA LYS A 191 -10.90 1.20 3.67
C LYS A 191 -10.10 -0.03 3.26
N GLU A 192 -10.10 -0.40 1.97
CA GLU A 192 -9.23 -1.48 1.45
C GLU A 192 -7.74 -1.20 1.74
N TYR A 193 -7.31 0.06 1.52
CA TYR A 193 -5.96 0.51 1.84
C TYR A 193 -5.69 0.41 3.36
N ALA A 194 -6.62 0.88 4.17
CA ALA A 194 -6.50 0.90 5.62
C ALA A 194 -6.36 -0.52 6.21
N TYR A 195 -7.07 -1.50 5.65
CA TYR A 195 -6.91 -2.92 6.02
C TYR A 195 -5.51 -3.44 5.71
N ARG A 196 -4.94 -3.06 4.55
CA ARG A 196 -3.58 -3.48 4.15
C ARG A 196 -2.51 -2.84 5.04
N GLU A 197 -2.65 -1.56 5.36
CA GLU A 197 -1.69 -0.81 6.20
C GLU A 197 -1.91 -1.00 7.71
N LYS A 198 -2.96 -1.74 8.11
CA LYS A 198 -3.32 -1.97 9.52
C LYS A 198 -3.57 -0.68 10.28
N LEU A 199 -4.46 0.15 9.75
CA LEU A 199 -5.00 1.25 10.53
C LEU A 199 -5.91 0.74 11.65
N GLN A 200 -6.02 1.52 12.71
CA GLN A 200 -6.73 1.24 13.95
C GLN A 200 -8.19 0.86 13.69
N GLY A 201 -8.61 -0.30 14.23
CA GLY A 201 -9.97 -0.81 14.06
C GLY A 201 -11.06 0.13 14.58
N ALA A 202 -10.76 0.94 15.59
CA ALA A 202 -11.68 1.96 16.11
C ALA A 202 -12.03 3.04 15.07
N ILE A 203 -11.06 3.48 14.27
CA ILE A 203 -11.29 4.48 13.20
C ILE A 203 -12.15 3.87 12.10
N LEU A 204 -11.85 2.64 11.69
CA LEU A 204 -12.63 1.93 10.67
C LEU A 204 -14.08 1.75 11.09
N SER A 205 -14.28 1.24 12.31
CA SER A 205 -15.61 1.00 12.87
C SER A 205 -16.41 2.30 13.02
N TYR A 206 -15.77 3.38 13.44
CA TYR A 206 -16.40 4.71 13.50
C TYR A 206 -16.85 5.19 12.12
N LEU A 207 -15.96 5.11 11.11
CA LEU A 207 -16.24 5.59 9.77
C LEU A 207 -17.25 4.71 9.01
N ASP A 208 -17.38 3.43 9.36
CA ASP A 208 -18.47 2.59 8.85
C ASP A 208 -19.85 3.08 9.29
N ILE A 209 -19.93 3.58 10.53
CA ILE A 209 -21.15 4.17 11.11
C ILE A 209 -21.35 5.61 10.61
N ARG A 210 -20.27 6.36 10.38
CA ARG A 210 -20.26 7.80 10.03
C ARG A 210 -19.46 8.07 8.74
N LYS A 211 -19.91 7.50 7.61
CA LYS A 211 -19.18 7.60 6.33
C LYS A 211 -18.98 9.05 5.84
N ASP A 212 -19.90 9.96 6.18
CA ASP A 212 -19.79 11.38 5.84
C ASP A 212 -18.72 12.14 6.64
N HIS A 213 -18.15 11.52 7.69
CA HIS A 213 -17.03 12.05 8.47
C HIS A 213 -15.66 11.69 7.87
N PHE A 214 -15.61 10.82 6.85
CA PHE A 214 -14.35 10.38 6.24
C PHE A 214 -13.59 11.53 5.56
N TYR A 215 -14.29 12.33 4.76
CA TYR A 215 -13.70 13.45 4.05
C TYR A 215 -14.66 14.64 4.05
N ARG A 216 -14.28 15.70 4.77
CA ARG A 216 -15.10 16.91 4.93
C ARG A 216 -14.21 18.13 4.99
N ILE A 217 -14.51 19.16 4.22
CA ILE A 217 -13.83 20.45 4.27
C ILE A 217 -14.92 21.53 4.30
N GLU A 218 -14.89 22.38 5.33
CA GLU A 218 -15.82 23.48 5.53
C GLU A 218 -15.05 24.79 5.69
N THR A 219 -15.45 25.82 4.95
CA THR A 219 -14.91 27.18 5.12
C THR A 219 -15.97 28.04 5.78
N THR A 220 -15.69 28.58 6.95
CA THR A 220 -16.56 29.50 7.70
C THR A 220 -15.84 30.83 7.96
N VAL A 221 -16.52 31.76 8.65
CA VAL A 221 -15.92 33.03 9.10
C VAL A 221 -14.77 32.80 10.09
N ASP A 222 -14.84 31.72 10.88
CA ASP A 222 -13.88 31.39 11.94
C ASP A 222 -12.66 30.62 11.43
N GLY A 223 -12.67 30.16 10.18
CA GLY A 223 -11.55 29.44 9.56
C GLY A 223 -11.98 28.31 8.64
N VAL A 224 -11.01 27.46 8.28
CA VAL A 224 -11.23 26.23 7.53
C VAL A 224 -11.20 25.05 8.50
N PHE A 225 -12.26 24.25 8.52
CA PHE A 225 -12.35 23.02 9.31
C PHE A 225 -12.32 21.82 8.38
N PHE A 226 -11.57 20.78 8.74
CA PHE A 226 -11.42 19.63 7.85
C PHE A 226 -11.15 18.29 8.55
N ALA A 227 -11.61 17.24 7.89
CA ALA A 227 -11.25 15.84 8.10
C ALA A 227 -10.85 15.27 6.73
N THR A 228 -9.69 14.62 6.66
CA THR A 228 -9.18 14.05 5.39
C THR A 228 -8.72 12.63 5.63
N ALA A 229 -8.61 11.84 4.56
CA ALA A 229 -8.12 10.47 4.64
C ALA A 229 -6.71 10.38 5.25
N ARG A 230 -5.81 11.32 4.90
CA ARG A 230 -4.49 11.48 5.55
C ARG A 230 -4.61 11.76 7.05
N GLY A 231 -5.50 12.66 7.47
CA GLY A 231 -5.70 12.97 8.89
C GLY A 231 -6.13 11.76 9.72
N TRP A 232 -6.97 10.89 9.16
CA TRP A 232 -7.37 9.63 9.79
C TRP A 232 -6.21 8.63 9.87
N GLU A 233 -5.39 8.53 8.82
CA GLU A 233 -4.21 7.68 8.81
C GLU A 233 -3.15 8.15 9.83
N ASP A 234 -2.83 9.44 9.86
CA ASP A 234 -1.87 10.00 10.80
C ASP A 234 -2.35 9.81 12.26
N LEU A 235 -3.64 10.06 12.51
CA LEU A 235 -4.26 9.78 13.80
C LEU A 235 -4.14 8.30 14.17
N SER A 236 -4.40 7.39 13.23
CA SER A 236 -4.27 5.95 13.48
C SER A 236 -2.88 5.57 13.96
N GLN A 237 -1.83 6.05 13.29
CA GLN A 237 -0.45 5.74 13.68
C GLN A 237 -0.13 6.29 15.07
N PHE A 238 -0.60 7.51 15.34
CA PHE A 238 -0.41 8.15 16.63
C PHE A 238 -1.12 7.41 17.78
N LEU A 239 -2.37 6.97 17.56
CA LEU A 239 -3.14 6.19 18.53
C LEU A 239 -2.43 4.89 18.93
N SER A 240 -1.89 4.13 17.96
CA SER A 240 -1.14 2.89 18.26
C SER A 240 0.04 3.15 19.20
N VAL A 241 0.79 4.22 18.98
CA VAL A 241 1.92 4.58 19.85
C VAL A 241 1.43 5.04 21.23
N TYR A 242 0.34 5.80 21.29
CA TYR A 242 -0.23 6.28 22.56
C TYR A 242 -0.76 5.13 23.42
N GLU A 243 -1.38 4.13 22.80
CA GLU A 243 -1.82 2.91 23.48
C GLU A 243 -0.63 2.14 24.07
N GLU A 244 0.46 1.97 23.31
CA GLU A 244 1.70 1.34 23.81
C GLU A 244 2.32 2.11 24.99
N LEU A 245 2.23 3.44 24.96
CA LEU A 245 2.73 4.32 26.03
C LEU A 245 1.75 4.48 27.21
N GLY A 246 0.54 3.91 27.12
CA GLY A 246 -0.52 4.05 28.12
C GLY A 246 -1.00 5.49 28.32
N GLN A 247 -0.88 6.33 27.29
CA GLN A 247 -1.27 7.75 27.36
C GLN A 247 -2.77 7.92 27.04
N PRO A 248 -3.49 8.80 27.77
CA PRO A 248 -4.88 9.08 27.46
C PRO A 248 -4.98 9.88 26.15
N VAL A 249 -6.02 9.59 25.37
CA VAL A 249 -6.38 10.33 24.16
C VAL A 249 -7.70 11.03 24.40
N ASP A 250 -7.72 12.35 24.26
CA ASP A 250 -8.93 13.16 24.37
C ASP A 250 -9.30 13.83 23.04
N ALA A 251 -10.42 14.55 23.03
CA ALA A 251 -10.88 15.27 21.84
C ALA A 251 -9.92 16.36 21.37
N GLN A 252 -9.08 16.92 22.25
CA GLN A 252 -8.09 17.93 21.86
C GLN A 252 -6.96 17.29 21.06
N VAL A 253 -6.46 16.14 21.53
CA VAL A 253 -5.44 15.34 20.84
C VAL A 253 -5.96 14.90 19.46
N ILE A 254 -7.18 14.35 19.40
CA ILE A 254 -7.80 13.97 18.12
C ILE A 254 -7.94 15.19 17.19
N GLY A 255 -8.32 16.34 17.75
CA GLY A 255 -8.50 17.60 17.03
C GLY A 255 -7.23 18.13 16.33
N GLN A 256 -6.04 17.67 16.73
CA GLN A 256 -4.77 18.04 16.08
C GLN A 256 -4.64 17.45 14.67
N TYR A 257 -5.24 16.26 14.47
CA TYR A 257 -5.22 15.54 13.19
C TYR A 257 -6.53 15.71 12.42
N ILE A 258 -7.65 15.64 13.13
CA ILE A 258 -8.99 15.86 12.60
C ILE A 258 -9.42 17.27 13.00
N GLN A 259 -9.01 18.26 12.23
CA GLN A 259 -9.26 19.69 12.47
C GLN A 259 -10.72 20.10 12.19
N HIS A 260 -11.66 19.25 12.56
CA HIS A 260 -13.09 19.51 12.53
C HIS A 260 -13.66 19.21 13.92
N PRO A 261 -13.89 20.23 14.78
CA PRO A 261 -14.19 20.04 16.20
C PRO A 261 -15.35 19.09 16.51
N LYS A 262 -16.42 19.12 15.69
CA LYS A 262 -17.56 18.21 15.85
C LYS A 262 -17.18 16.75 15.59
N ILE A 263 -16.40 16.48 14.55
CA ILE A 263 -15.96 15.12 14.18
C ILE A 263 -14.96 14.61 15.21
N ALA A 264 -13.99 15.44 15.62
CA ALA A 264 -13.01 15.08 16.63
C ALA A 264 -13.66 14.71 17.97
N LYS A 265 -14.64 15.51 18.42
CA LYS A 265 -15.38 15.23 19.66
C LYS A 265 -16.24 13.96 19.54
N ASP A 266 -16.91 13.78 18.41
CA ASP A 266 -17.74 12.61 18.16
C ASP A 266 -16.91 11.31 18.15
N PHE A 267 -15.76 11.33 17.47
CA PHE A 267 -14.82 10.22 17.47
C PHE A 267 -14.21 9.95 18.85
N ALA A 268 -13.88 11.00 19.63
CA ALA A 268 -13.37 10.82 21.00
C ALA A 268 -14.35 10.06 21.90
N ASN A 269 -15.64 10.43 21.85
CA ASN A 269 -16.69 9.73 22.59
C ASN A 269 -16.84 8.29 22.11
N TYR A 270 -16.77 8.08 20.79
CA TYR A 270 -16.83 6.74 20.20
C TYR A 270 -15.65 5.87 20.63
N LEU A 271 -14.42 6.42 20.68
CA LEU A 271 -13.21 5.70 21.09
C LEU A 271 -13.32 5.20 22.54
N GLU A 272 -13.85 6.03 23.45
CA GLU A 272 -14.12 5.61 24.83
C GLU A 272 -15.10 4.42 24.90
N LEU A 273 -16.18 4.47 24.10
CA LEU A 273 -17.14 3.38 23.98
C LEU A 273 -16.50 2.13 23.37
N TYR A 274 -15.68 2.28 22.34
CA TYR A 274 -14.96 1.18 21.69
C TYR A 274 -14.07 0.42 22.68
N HIS A 275 -13.30 1.13 23.51
CA HIS A 275 -12.51 0.50 24.56
C HIS A 275 -13.35 -0.13 25.67
N LYS A 276 -14.52 0.46 26.00
CA LYS A 276 -15.47 -0.14 26.92
C LYS A 276 -16.01 -1.46 26.36
N TYR A 277 -16.38 -1.49 25.09
CA TYR A 277 -16.85 -2.70 24.41
C TYR A 277 -15.77 -3.78 24.35
N HIS A 278 -14.52 -3.42 24.04
CA HIS A 278 -13.39 -4.36 24.08
C HIS A 278 -13.31 -5.09 25.43
N ARG A 279 -13.38 -4.35 26.54
CA ARG A 279 -13.34 -4.91 27.90
C ARG A 279 -14.59 -5.71 28.25
N ASP A 280 -15.77 -5.16 27.99
CA ASP A 280 -17.03 -5.76 28.39
C ASP A 280 -17.33 -7.07 27.65
N TYR A 281 -16.97 -7.14 26.35
CA TYR A 281 -17.17 -8.32 25.51
C TYR A 281 -16.03 -9.33 25.58
N GLN A 282 -14.91 -8.99 26.24
CA GLN A 282 -13.77 -9.89 26.46
C GLN A 282 -13.30 -10.54 25.15
N ILE A 283 -13.04 -9.72 24.13
CA ILE A 283 -12.77 -10.17 22.75
C ILE A 283 -11.63 -11.20 22.68
N ASP A 284 -10.60 -11.05 23.50
CA ASP A 284 -9.47 -12.00 23.56
C ASP A 284 -9.91 -13.38 24.10
N GLU A 285 -10.88 -13.43 25.02
CA GLU A 285 -11.47 -14.67 25.53
C GLU A 285 -12.41 -15.31 24.50
N VAL A 286 -13.16 -14.48 23.76
CA VAL A 286 -14.00 -14.93 22.66
C VAL A 286 -13.16 -15.64 21.60
N LEU A 287 -12.04 -15.04 21.18
CA LEU A 287 -11.12 -15.64 20.21
C LEU A 287 -10.33 -16.83 20.79
N ALA A 288 -10.31 -17.02 22.11
CA ALA A 288 -9.77 -18.22 22.74
C ALA A 288 -10.82 -19.35 22.91
N GLY A 289 -12.04 -19.17 22.40
CA GLY A 289 -13.15 -20.13 22.55
C GLY A 289 -13.77 -20.14 23.95
N ARG A 290 -13.43 -19.18 24.82
CA ARG A 290 -13.89 -19.09 26.22
C ARG A 290 -14.99 -18.03 26.35
N VAL A 291 -16.15 -18.31 25.75
CA VAL A 291 -17.28 -17.36 25.72
C VAL A 291 -18.24 -17.59 26.89
N GLN A 292 -18.55 -16.52 27.65
CA GLN A 292 -19.61 -16.56 28.66
C GLN A 292 -21.00 -16.34 28.02
N PRO A 293 -22.05 -17.11 28.39
CA PRO A 293 -23.40 -16.93 27.84
C PRO A 293 -24.01 -15.53 28.02
N SER A 294 -23.59 -14.82 29.07
CA SER A 294 -23.97 -13.43 29.35
C SER A 294 -23.49 -12.47 28.26
N VAL A 295 -22.29 -12.69 27.72
CA VAL A 295 -21.69 -11.87 26.66
C VAL A 295 -22.44 -12.04 25.34
N ILE A 296 -22.82 -13.29 25.01
CA ILE A 296 -23.65 -13.59 23.84
C ILE A 296 -25.01 -12.90 23.95
N SER A 297 -25.66 -13.04 25.12
CA SER A 297 -26.96 -12.42 25.38
C SER A 297 -26.88 -10.90 25.30
N LYS A 298 -25.80 -10.30 25.82
CA LYS A 298 -25.57 -8.86 25.73
C LYS A 298 -25.48 -8.40 24.26
N LEU A 299 -24.70 -9.11 23.44
CA LEU A 299 -24.53 -8.77 22.04
C LEU A 299 -25.84 -8.91 21.24
N HIS A 300 -26.63 -9.94 21.54
CA HIS A 300 -27.92 -10.18 20.89
C HIS A 300 -28.90 -9.00 21.05
N PHE A 301 -28.94 -8.39 22.23
CA PHE A 301 -29.81 -7.24 22.52
C PHE A 301 -29.14 -5.88 22.31
N ALA A 302 -27.90 -5.85 21.82
CA ALA A 302 -27.19 -4.61 21.58
C ALA A 302 -27.80 -3.82 20.42
N GLU A 303 -27.65 -2.49 20.47
CA GLU A 303 -28.01 -1.58 19.37
C GLU A 303 -27.07 -1.78 18.16
N PHE A 304 -27.50 -1.35 16.97
CA PHE A 304 -26.76 -1.54 15.72
C PHE A 304 -25.30 -1.04 15.81
N ASP A 305 -25.08 0.18 16.31
CA ASP A 305 -23.74 0.76 16.43
C ASP A 305 -22.82 -0.07 17.36
N GLU A 306 -23.37 -0.66 18.42
CA GLU A 306 -22.63 -1.54 19.33
C GLU A 306 -22.29 -2.87 18.67
N ARG A 307 -23.22 -3.46 17.89
CA ARG A 307 -22.96 -4.69 17.12
C ARG A 307 -21.83 -4.49 16.11
N ILE A 308 -21.86 -3.38 15.35
CA ILE A 308 -20.81 -3.02 14.38
C ILE A 308 -19.47 -2.85 15.10
N SER A 309 -19.46 -2.19 16.25
CA SER A 309 -18.23 -1.98 17.03
C SER A 309 -17.63 -3.31 17.53
N VAL A 310 -18.46 -4.25 18.00
CA VAL A 310 -18.00 -5.58 18.43
C VAL A 310 -17.49 -6.41 17.26
N MET A 311 -18.14 -6.35 16.10
CA MET A 311 -17.61 -6.99 14.88
C MET A 311 -16.28 -6.35 14.44
N GLY A 312 -16.17 -5.02 14.50
CA GLY A 312 -14.93 -4.30 14.23
C GLY A 312 -13.79 -4.75 15.14
N LEU A 313 -14.05 -4.92 16.43
CA LEU A 313 -13.09 -5.45 17.41
C LEU A 313 -12.62 -6.87 17.07
N LEU A 314 -13.55 -7.76 16.68
CA LEU A 314 -13.22 -9.12 16.25
C LEU A 314 -12.36 -9.11 14.98
N LEU A 315 -12.74 -8.30 13.99
CA LEU A 315 -12.03 -8.16 12.72
C LEU A 315 -10.63 -7.59 12.91
N ASP A 316 -10.47 -6.62 13.82
CA ASP A 316 -9.19 -6.01 14.15
C ASP A 316 -8.22 -7.06 14.71
N ARG A 317 -8.66 -7.78 15.75
CA ARG A 317 -7.88 -8.86 16.38
C ARG A 317 -7.57 -10.02 15.43
N LEU A 318 -8.56 -10.52 14.70
CA LEU A 318 -8.34 -11.54 13.68
C LEU A 318 -7.38 -11.04 12.59
N GLY A 319 -7.51 -9.76 12.23
CA GLY A 319 -6.62 -9.09 11.33
C GLY A 319 -5.15 -9.21 11.75
N GLU A 320 -4.83 -8.99 13.02
CA GLU A 320 -3.46 -9.13 13.54
C GLU A 320 -2.93 -10.55 13.31
N GLU A 321 -3.76 -11.56 13.57
CA GLU A 321 -3.40 -12.97 13.40
C GLU A 321 -3.20 -13.33 11.92
N PHE A 322 -4.10 -12.89 11.02
CA PHE A 322 -3.93 -13.07 9.57
C PHE A 322 -2.64 -12.43 9.06
N ARG A 323 -2.28 -11.24 9.56
CA ARG A 323 -1.03 -10.58 9.17
C ARG A 323 0.21 -11.31 9.69
N LYS A 324 0.17 -11.83 10.92
CA LYS A 324 1.25 -12.67 11.46
C LYS A 324 1.43 -13.92 10.60
N ALA A 325 0.34 -14.62 10.27
CA ALA A 325 0.33 -15.78 9.39
C ALA A 325 0.91 -15.46 8.01
N TYR A 326 0.43 -14.37 7.37
CA TYR A 326 0.93 -13.89 6.08
C TYR A 326 2.44 -13.63 6.09
N LEU A 327 2.92 -12.91 7.10
CA LEU A 327 4.34 -12.58 7.21
C LEU A 327 5.20 -13.84 7.41
N GLN A 328 4.76 -14.76 8.27
CA GLN A 328 5.48 -16.02 8.47
C GLN A 328 5.51 -16.86 7.20
N ASP A 329 4.41 -16.95 6.46
CA ASP A 329 4.36 -17.67 5.19
C ASP A 329 5.31 -17.08 4.14
N ARG A 330 5.33 -15.74 3.99
CA ARG A 330 6.27 -15.06 3.10
C ARG A 330 7.72 -15.33 3.49
N VAL A 331 8.07 -15.23 4.78
CA VAL A 331 9.43 -15.49 5.26
C VAL A 331 9.85 -16.92 4.93
N VAL A 332 9.00 -17.92 5.21
CA VAL A 332 9.31 -19.33 4.91
C VAL A 332 9.47 -19.57 3.41
N THR A 333 8.61 -18.97 2.60
CA THR A 333 8.64 -19.10 1.13
C THR A 333 9.89 -18.46 0.52
N GLU A 334 10.23 -17.23 0.92
CA GLU A 334 11.44 -16.55 0.44
C GLU A 334 12.71 -17.26 0.93
N LEU A 335 12.75 -17.68 2.21
CA LEU A 335 13.84 -18.46 2.79
C LEU A 335 14.06 -19.77 2.02
N PHE A 336 13.00 -20.49 1.67
CA PHE A 336 13.11 -21.71 0.86
C PHE A 336 13.80 -21.45 -0.50
N GLY A 337 13.47 -20.33 -1.15
CA GLY A 337 14.13 -19.90 -2.38
C GLY A 337 15.64 -19.73 -2.22
N HIS A 338 16.07 -19.06 -1.15
CA HIS A 338 17.49 -18.90 -0.81
C HIS A 338 18.18 -20.23 -0.49
N LEU A 339 17.54 -21.10 0.29
CA LEU A 339 18.09 -22.41 0.64
C LEU A 339 18.22 -23.33 -0.58
N ARG A 340 17.33 -23.21 -1.57
CA ARG A 340 17.46 -23.89 -2.86
C ARG A 340 18.69 -23.40 -3.62
N SER A 341 18.95 -22.10 -3.64
CA SER A 341 20.17 -21.52 -4.25
C SER A 341 21.44 -22.01 -3.56
N VAL A 342 21.44 -22.10 -2.23
CA VAL A 342 22.51 -22.70 -1.42
C VAL A 342 22.74 -24.16 -1.83
N ARG A 343 21.66 -24.95 -1.93
CA ARG A 343 21.75 -26.36 -2.34
C ARG A 343 22.39 -26.53 -3.71
N VAL A 344 21.95 -25.75 -4.70
CA VAL A 344 22.49 -25.80 -6.06
C VAL A 344 23.98 -25.45 -6.08
N ARG A 345 24.43 -24.50 -5.26
CA ARG A 345 25.86 -24.15 -5.16
C ARG A 345 26.68 -25.27 -4.52
N LEU A 346 26.16 -25.91 -3.48
CA LEU A 346 26.80 -27.08 -2.87
C LEU A 346 26.92 -28.24 -3.86
N ASP A 347 25.85 -28.55 -4.61
CA ASP A 347 25.87 -29.63 -5.60
C ASP A 347 26.91 -29.38 -6.72
N LYS A 348 27.09 -28.12 -7.15
CA LYS A 348 28.15 -27.73 -8.10
C LYS A 348 29.55 -27.94 -7.52
N MET A 349 29.78 -27.56 -6.27
CA MET A 349 31.09 -27.74 -5.61
C MET A 349 31.48 -29.22 -5.52
N VAL A 350 30.52 -30.10 -5.23
CA VAL A 350 30.74 -31.55 -5.18
C VAL A 350 31.07 -32.09 -6.58
N ALA A 351 30.36 -31.65 -7.61
CA ALA A 351 30.61 -32.04 -9.00
C ALA A 351 32.02 -31.65 -9.47
N ASP A 352 32.49 -30.46 -9.10
CA ASP A 352 33.82 -29.95 -9.49
C ASP A 352 34.97 -30.73 -8.81
N THR A 353 34.73 -31.33 -7.64
CA THR A 353 35.76 -32.02 -6.86
C THR A 353 35.85 -33.53 -7.11
N GLY A 354 34.85 -34.12 -7.77
CA GLY A 354 34.82 -35.54 -8.17
C GLY A 354 34.75 -36.58 -7.05
N ASN A 355 34.80 -36.17 -5.78
CA ASN A 355 34.71 -37.01 -4.59
C ASN A 355 33.64 -36.47 -3.62
N PRO A 356 32.89 -37.34 -2.91
CA PRO A 356 32.05 -36.92 -1.79
C PRO A 356 32.91 -36.16 -0.76
N ALA A 357 32.46 -34.98 -0.33
CA ALA A 357 33.15 -34.21 0.68
C ALA A 357 33.17 -34.98 2.01
N GLU A 358 34.31 -34.96 2.72
CA GLU A 358 34.35 -35.34 4.14
C GLU A 358 33.38 -34.44 4.92
N THR A 359 32.76 -34.96 5.99
CA THR A 359 31.73 -34.24 6.76
C THR A 359 32.16 -32.83 7.19
N ASP A 360 33.41 -32.68 7.62
CA ASP A 360 34.02 -31.41 8.03
C ASP A 360 34.19 -30.41 6.86
N ARG A 361 34.46 -30.92 5.65
CA ARG A 361 34.48 -30.09 4.43
C ARG A 361 33.07 -29.65 4.04
N GLU A 362 32.09 -30.55 4.11
CA GLU A 362 30.69 -30.23 3.79
C GLU A 362 30.10 -29.18 4.75
N LEU A 363 30.44 -29.26 6.04
CA LEU A 363 30.09 -28.25 7.05
C LEU A 363 30.64 -26.87 6.67
N ARG A 364 31.94 -26.77 6.37
CA ARG A 364 32.56 -25.52 5.91
C ARG A 364 31.96 -24.98 4.62
N ASP A 365 31.73 -25.85 3.64
CA ASP A 365 31.14 -25.45 2.36
C ASP A 365 29.70 -24.94 2.54
N THR A 366 28.93 -25.55 3.45
CA THR A 366 27.57 -25.09 3.81
C THR A 366 27.60 -23.71 4.46
N VAL A 367 28.46 -23.50 5.46
CA VAL A 367 28.63 -22.19 6.14
C VAL A 367 29.01 -21.11 5.14
N ARG A 368 29.96 -21.40 4.25
CA ARG A 368 30.38 -20.47 3.18
C ARG A 368 29.22 -20.15 2.24
N CYS A 369 28.47 -21.16 1.78
CA CYS A 369 27.35 -20.94 0.86
C CYS A 369 26.23 -20.10 1.50
N LEU A 370 25.93 -20.32 2.78
CA LEU A 370 24.96 -19.53 3.54
C LEU A 370 25.39 -18.07 3.69
N GLU A 371 26.66 -17.82 4.03
CA GLU A 371 27.19 -16.46 4.13
C GLU A 371 27.15 -15.72 2.78
N GLU A 372 27.55 -16.40 1.71
CA GLU A 372 27.47 -15.85 0.35
C GLU A 372 26.01 -15.57 -0.06
N GLU A 373 25.04 -16.45 0.27
CA GLU A 373 23.63 -16.20 -0.04
C GLU A 373 23.11 -14.96 0.70
N ARG A 374 23.46 -14.85 1.99
CA ARG A 374 23.06 -13.72 2.83
C ARG A 374 23.62 -12.40 2.28
N GLN A 375 24.87 -12.39 1.84
CA GLN A 375 25.48 -11.20 1.22
C GLN A 375 24.85 -10.84 -0.13
N LEU A 376 24.46 -11.82 -0.94
CA LEU A 376 23.73 -11.58 -2.18
C LEU A 376 22.32 -11.02 -1.90
N ALA A 377 21.61 -11.60 -0.93
CA ALA A 377 20.31 -11.12 -0.48
C ALA A 377 20.38 -9.69 0.04
N GLU A 378 21.41 -9.34 0.83
CA GLU A 378 21.63 -7.98 1.33
C GLU A 378 21.90 -6.98 0.21
N LYS A 379 22.76 -7.33 -0.76
CA LYS A 379 23.02 -6.46 -1.92
C LYS A 379 21.77 -6.24 -2.77
N ALA A 380 20.98 -7.29 -3.00
CA ALA A 380 19.71 -7.19 -3.73
C ALA A 380 18.72 -6.30 -2.96
N PHE A 381 18.59 -6.52 -1.65
CA PHE A 381 17.74 -5.73 -0.77
C PHE A 381 18.09 -4.24 -0.85
N GLN A 382 19.36 -3.86 -0.70
CA GLN A 382 19.77 -2.45 -0.77
C GLN A 382 19.49 -1.83 -2.14
N ARG A 383 19.78 -2.56 -3.23
CA ARG A 383 19.49 -2.08 -4.59
C ARG A 383 17.99 -1.82 -4.79
N ASP A 384 17.15 -2.77 -4.38
CA ASP A 384 15.71 -2.67 -4.58
C ASP A 384 15.10 -1.62 -3.65
N ARG A 385 15.67 -1.42 -2.45
CA ARG A 385 15.33 -0.32 -1.54
C ARG A 385 15.66 1.04 -2.15
N GLU A 386 16.88 1.23 -2.65
CA GLU A 386 17.30 2.46 -3.34
C GLU A 386 16.47 2.74 -4.59
N ALA A 387 16.04 1.69 -5.29
CA ALA A 387 15.14 1.79 -6.43
C ALA A 387 13.70 2.17 -6.04
N GLY A 388 13.31 2.08 -4.76
CA GLY A 388 11.94 2.26 -4.29
C GLY A 388 11.03 1.08 -4.65
N GLN A 389 11.61 -0.08 -4.96
CA GLN A 389 10.91 -1.29 -5.40
C GLN A 389 10.43 -2.16 -4.23
N LEU A 390 10.78 -1.81 -2.98
CA LEU A 390 10.33 -2.52 -1.79
C LEU A 390 9.18 -1.77 -1.10
N ASP A 391 8.16 -2.52 -0.70
CA ASP A 391 7.16 -2.06 0.27
C ASP A 391 7.60 -2.42 1.70
N LYS A 392 6.98 -1.78 2.71
CA LYS A 392 7.32 -1.98 4.12
C LYS A 392 7.29 -3.46 4.54
N LEU A 393 6.35 -4.23 3.99
CA LEU A 393 6.19 -5.65 4.32
C LEU A 393 7.32 -6.49 3.70
N SER A 394 7.73 -6.18 2.48
CA SER A 394 8.86 -6.82 1.81
C SER A 394 10.18 -6.45 2.47
N GLU A 395 10.33 -5.23 2.99
CA GLU A 395 11.49 -4.88 3.82
C GLU A 395 11.57 -5.73 5.09
N ILE A 396 10.47 -5.82 5.85
CA ILE A 396 10.40 -6.66 7.05
C ILE A 396 10.68 -8.14 6.72
N THR A 397 10.15 -8.62 5.60
CA THR A 397 10.36 -10.01 5.16
C THR A 397 11.84 -10.27 4.85
N ALA A 398 12.48 -9.39 4.07
CA ALA A 398 13.89 -9.49 3.73
C ALA A 398 14.79 -9.50 4.98
N PHE A 399 14.55 -8.60 5.94
CA PHE A 399 15.29 -8.59 7.21
C PHE A 399 15.14 -9.91 7.98
N LYS A 400 13.91 -10.41 8.12
CA LYS A 400 13.65 -11.70 8.79
C LYS A 400 14.33 -12.87 8.09
N VAL A 401 14.30 -12.90 6.75
CA VAL A 401 14.97 -13.95 5.96
C VAL A 401 16.48 -13.91 6.18
N GLN A 402 17.09 -12.73 6.19
CA GLN A 402 18.52 -12.57 6.48
C GLN A 402 18.89 -13.03 7.89
N ASP A 403 18.07 -12.68 8.89
CA ASP A 403 18.25 -13.15 10.28
C ASP A 403 18.16 -14.67 10.37
N LYS A 404 17.25 -15.31 9.63
CA LYS A 404 17.13 -16.77 9.56
C LYS A 404 18.31 -17.43 8.87
N LEU A 405 18.82 -16.85 7.78
CA LEU A 405 20.05 -17.34 7.13
C LEU A 405 21.26 -17.25 8.08
N GLU A 406 21.38 -16.14 8.82
CA GLU A 406 22.43 -15.96 9.83
C GLU A 406 22.30 -16.95 10.99
N TYR A 407 21.07 -17.19 11.45
CA TYR A 407 20.78 -18.21 12.46
C TYR A 407 21.18 -19.61 11.98
N MET A 408 20.76 -20.02 10.78
CA MET A 408 21.11 -21.32 10.21
C MET A 408 22.63 -21.49 10.04
N LYS A 409 23.33 -20.43 9.63
CA LYS A 409 24.80 -20.43 9.57
C LYS A 409 25.42 -20.72 10.95
N LYS A 410 24.99 -19.99 11.98
CA LYS A 410 25.47 -20.20 13.36
C LYS A 410 25.13 -21.60 13.89
N TYR A 411 23.94 -22.10 13.57
CA TYR A 411 23.51 -23.44 13.94
C TYR A 411 24.44 -24.51 13.36
N VAL A 412 24.78 -24.41 12.07
CA VAL A 412 25.73 -25.31 11.40
C VAL A 412 27.15 -25.18 11.99
N MET A 413 27.60 -23.96 12.29
CA MET A 413 28.92 -23.73 12.91
C MET A 413 29.04 -24.39 14.28
N ASN A 414 28.05 -24.20 15.15
CA ASN A 414 28.07 -24.78 16.50
C ASN A 414 28.05 -26.31 16.45
N ALA A 415 27.29 -26.91 15.53
CA ALA A 415 27.25 -28.36 15.35
C ALA A 415 28.58 -28.94 14.84
N ALA A 416 29.41 -28.16 14.15
CA ALA A 416 30.74 -28.56 13.73
C ALA A 416 31.72 -28.67 14.92
N GLU A 417 31.49 -27.92 16.01
CA GLU A 417 32.30 -27.97 17.23
C GLU A 417 31.95 -29.20 18.10
N ASP A 418 30.70 -29.68 18.03
CA ASP A 418 30.16 -30.76 18.89
C ASP A 418 30.41 -32.19 18.38
N THR A 419 31.24 -32.41 17.35
CA THR A 419 31.54 -33.75 16.77
C THR A 419 30.31 -34.57 16.37
N LYS A 420 29.24 -33.92 15.88
CA LYS A 420 28.08 -34.62 15.32
C LYS A 420 28.43 -35.25 13.96
N THR A 421 27.80 -36.38 13.65
CA THR A 421 27.94 -37.10 12.36
C THR A 421 27.06 -36.53 11.25
N ASP A 422 26.35 -35.43 11.53
CA ASP A 422 25.39 -34.82 10.61
C ASP A 422 26.10 -34.00 9.53
N THR A 423 25.64 -34.16 8.29
CA THR A 423 26.08 -33.36 7.14
C THR A 423 25.64 -31.90 7.28
N GLY A 424 26.44 -30.94 6.80
CA GLY A 424 26.13 -29.51 6.97
C GLY A 424 24.76 -29.11 6.43
N PHE A 425 24.35 -29.63 5.27
CA PHE A 425 23.04 -29.31 4.71
C PHE A 425 21.88 -30.02 5.44
N SER A 426 22.12 -31.15 6.11
CA SER A 426 21.07 -31.80 6.92
C SER A 426 20.66 -30.95 8.12
N LEU A 427 21.61 -30.27 8.75
CA LEU A 427 21.35 -29.32 9.84
C LEU A 427 20.53 -28.11 9.36
N VAL A 428 20.82 -27.63 8.15
CA VAL A 428 20.01 -26.56 7.51
C VAL A 428 18.57 -27.03 7.27
N ARG A 429 18.39 -28.29 6.84
CA ARG A 429 17.05 -28.87 6.65
C ARG A 429 16.29 -29.01 7.96
N GLU A 430 16.96 -29.38 9.05
CA GLU A 430 16.37 -29.46 10.39
C GLU A 430 15.91 -28.07 10.85
N ALA A 431 16.78 -27.07 10.81
CA ALA A 431 16.43 -25.70 11.16
C ALA A 431 15.29 -25.14 10.28
N PHE A 432 15.26 -25.47 8.99
CA PHE A 432 14.15 -25.08 8.12
C PHE A 432 12.85 -25.82 8.45
N ALA A 433 12.93 -27.08 8.89
CA ALA A 433 11.75 -27.84 9.31
C ALA A 433 11.07 -27.18 10.51
N GLU A 434 11.83 -26.66 11.48
CA GLU A 434 11.29 -25.88 12.61
C GLU A 434 10.52 -24.63 12.13
N GLU A 435 11.03 -23.91 11.14
CA GLU A 435 10.32 -22.75 10.56
C GLU A 435 9.02 -23.15 9.87
N THR A 436 9.01 -24.28 9.15
CA THR A 436 7.80 -24.79 8.50
C THR A 436 6.76 -25.26 9.51
N GLN A 437 7.19 -25.87 10.63
CA GLN A 437 6.31 -26.25 11.71
C GLN A 437 5.71 -25.01 12.39
N GLY A 438 6.53 -24.01 12.72
CA GLY A 438 6.06 -22.76 13.30
C GLY A 438 5.06 -22.02 12.41
N ARG A 439 5.24 -22.08 11.08
CA ARG A 439 4.24 -21.60 10.12
C ARG A 439 2.92 -22.37 10.25
N GLN A 440 2.96 -23.70 10.25
CA GLN A 440 1.74 -24.51 10.34
C GLN A 440 0.97 -24.25 11.64
N GLU A 441 1.67 -24.22 12.78
CA GLU A 441 1.04 -23.92 14.08
C GLU A 441 0.37 -22.54 14.11
N LEU A 442 0.95 -21.55 13.44
CA LEU A 442 0.37 -20.22 13.35
C LEU A 442 -0.87 -20.19 12.44
N LEU A 443 -0.84 -20.94 11.33
CA LEU A 443 -2.01 -21.12 10.47
C LEU A 443 -3.15 -21.79 11.24
N ASP A 444 -2.88 -22.88 11.93
CA ASP A 444 -3.89 -23.65 12.68
C ASP A 444 -4.52 -22.79 13.80
N LYS A 445 -3.70 -22.09 14.59
CA LYS A 445 -4.19 -21.15 15.62
C LYS A 445 -5.04 -20.03 15.04
N THR A 446 -4.70 -19.55 13.85
CA THR A 446 -5.48 -18.51 13.17
C THR A 446 -6.83 -19.04 12.71
N ALA A 447 -6.88 -20.29 12.22
CA ALA A 447 -8.12 -20.96 11.83
C ALA A 447 -9.05 -21.15 13.04
N GLU A 448 -8.52 -21.65 14.16
CA GLU A 448 -9.29 -21.83 15.40
C GLU A 448 -9.91 -20.51 15.87
N LYS A 449 -9.12 -19.42 15.90
CA LYS A 449 -9.62 -18.08 16.28
C LYS A 449 -10.74 -17.60 15.36
N LEU A 450 -10.61 -17.83 14.05
CA LEU A 450 -11.64 -17.48 13.08
C LEU A 450 -12.93 -18.28 13.30
N ASP A 451 -12.82 -19.58 13.57
CA ASP A 451 -13.97 -20.43 13.89
C ASP A 451 -14.66 -19.99 15.18
N TYR A 452 -13.91 -19.66 16.22
CA TYR A 452 -14.49 -19.14 17.47
C TYR A 452 -15.19 -17.78 17.27
N ALA A 453 -14.67 -16.92 16.40
CA ALA A 453 -15.36 -15.68 16.04
C ALA A 453 -16.70 -15.96 15.34
N PHE A 454 -16.72 -16.92 14.40
CA PHE A 454 -17.96 -17.35 13.78
C PHE A 454 -18.94 -17.97 14.78
N ASP A 455 -18.47 -18.84 15.69
CA ASP A 455 -19.30 -19.44 16.75
C ASP A 455 -19.95 -18.37 17.61
N PHE A 456 -19.18 -17.36 18.00
CA PHE A 456 -19.67 -16.26 18.81
C PHE A 456 -20.75 -15.45 18.10
N LEU A 457 -20.51 -15.08 16.84
CA LEU A 457 -21.47 -14.33 16.02
C LEU A 457 -22.72 -15.14 15.69
N GLU A 458 -22.57 -16.43 15.37
CA GLU A 458 -23.71 -17.35 15.14
C GLU A 458 -24.55 -17.52 16.40
N ALA A 459 -23.92 -17.64 17.57
CA ALA A 459 -24.64 -17.76 18.83
C ALA A 459 -25.39 -16.47 19.19
N ALA A 460 -24.84 -15.30 18.84
CA ALA A 460 -25.46 -14.01 19.11
C ALA A 460 -26.56 -13.65 18.11
N PHE A 461 -26.39 -13.93 16.82
CA PHE A 461 -27.25 -13.40 15.75
C PHE A 461 -27.93 -14.49 14.89
N GLY A 462 -27.57 -15.76 15.08
CA GLY A 462 -27.97 -16.82 14.15
C GLY A 462 -27.40 -16.57 12.75
N GLN A 463 -28.17 -16.93 11.71
CA GLN A 463 -27.81 -16.66 10.31
C GLN A 463 -28.26 -15.26 9.85
N GLY A 464 -28.04 -14.25 10.70
CA GLY A 464 -28.46 -12.86 10.50
C GLY A 464 -27.63 -12.08 9.47
N GLN A 465 -28.01 -10.82 9.25
CA GLN A 465 -27.30 -9.90 8.35
C GLN A 465 -25.90 -9.55 8.88
N GLU A 466 -25.66 -9.65 10.20
CA GLU A 466 -24.38 -9.41 10.83
C GLU A 466 -23.28 -10.35 10.33
N LEU A 467 -23.59 -11.63 10.11
CA LEU A 467 -22.63 -12.59 9.53
C LEU A 467 -22.29 -12.24 8.08
N VAL A 468 -23.25 -11.73 7.33
CA VAL A 468 -23.04 -11.26 5.95
C VAL A 468 -22.08 -10.06 5.94
N VAL A 469 -22.29 -9.10 6.83
CA VAL A 469 -21.37 -7.95 7.00
C VAL A 469 -19.98 -8.45 7.37
N PHE A 470 -19.86 -9.33 8.38
CA PHE A 470 -18.57 -9.88 8.81
C PHE A 470 -17.79 -10.57 7.68
N VAL A 471 -18.47 -11.40 6.88
CA VAL A 471 -17.88 -12.07 5.70
C VAL A 471 -17.48 -11.09 4.61
N THR A 472 -18.27 -10.04 4.41
CA THR A 472 -17.95 -8.96 3.46
C THR A 472 -16.66 -8.25 3.88
N GLU A 473 -16.52 -7.94 5.17
CA GLU A 473 -15.30 -7.32 5.70
C GLU A 473 -14.08 -8.23 5.63
N LEU A 474 -14.25 -9.54 5.90
CA LEU A 474 -13.17 -10.52 5.68
C LEU A 474 -12.71 -10.58 4.21
N THR A 475 -13.64 -10.37 3.28
CA THR A 475 -13.35 -10.34 1.83
C THR A 475 -12.65 -9.05 1.42
N ALA A 476 -13.03 -7.91 2.01
CA ALA A 476 -12.41 -6.61 1.78
C ALA A 476 -11.00 -6.52 2.40
N GLY A 477 -10.74 -7.25 3.48
CA GLY A 477 -9.44 -7.26 4.16
C GLY A 477 -8.36 -8.00 3.37
N TYR A 478 -7.23 -7.33 3.11
CA TYR A 478 -6.12 -7.90 2.33
C TYR A 478 -5.56 -9.21 2.91
N TYR A 479 -5.25 -9.24 4.21
CA TYR A 479 -4.65 -10.42 4.86
C TYR A 479 -5.67 -11.54 5.11
N SER A 480 -6.92 -11.19 5.43
CA SER A 480 -8.01 -12.16 5.62
C SER A 480 -8.37 -12.84 4.30
N ALA A 481 -8.50 -12.08 3.22
CA ALA A 481 -8.77 -12.62 1.89
C ALA A 481 -7.66 -13.58 1.43
N TRP A 482 -6.39 -13.19 1.59
CA TRP A 482 -5.25 -14.08 1.33
C TRP A 482 -5.35 -15.37 2.17
N TYR A 483 -5.58 -15.24 3.48
CA TYR A 483 -5.59 -16.39 4.37
C TYR A 483 -6.69 -17.38 3.98
N ILE A 484 -7.91 -16.88 3.71
CA ILE A 484 -9.06 -17.68 3.29
C ILE A 484 -8.79 -18.33 1.93
N GLN A 485 -8.16 -17.63 1.00
CA GLN A 485 -7.83 -18.17 -0.31
C GLN A 485 -6.81 -19.33 -0.23
N GLU A 486 -5.77 -19.19 0.58
CA GLU A 486 -4.68 -20.18 0.66
C GLU A 486 -5.01 -21.36 1.59
N ASN A 487 -5.78 -21.14 2.66
CA ASN A 487 -6.03 -22.15 3.69
C ASN A 487 -7.47 -22.68 3.70
N GLY A 488 -8.40 -21.96 3.07
CA GLY A 488 -9.82 -22.24 3.10
C GLY A 488 -10.49 -21.84 4.43
N CYS A 489 -11.81 -21.64 4.38
CA CYS A 489 -12.65 -21.50 5.58
C CYS A 489 -14.09 -21.91 5.22
N ASP A 490 -14.53 -23.08 5.71
CA ASP A 490 -15.84 -23.64 5.37
C ASP A 490 -17.00 -22.73 5.79
N ARG A 491 -16.89 -22.11 6.97
CA ARG A 491 -17.90 -21.16 7.48
C ARG A 491 -17.98 -19.92 6.61
N TYR A 492 -16.85 -19.35 6.21
CA TYR A 492 -16.81 -18.24 5.25
C TYR A 492 -17.53 -18.61 3.95
N TYR A 493 -17.21 -19.76 3.34
CA TYR A 493 -17.85 -20.17 2.08
C TYR A 493 -19.33 -20.47 2.23
N LYS A 494 -19.78 -21.00 3.38
CA LYS A 494 -21.19 -21.22 3.70
C LYS A 494 -21.97 -19.90 3.65
N TYR A 495 -21.48 -18.85 4.32
CA TYR A 495 -22.17 -17.57 4.39
C TYR A 495 -21.97 -16.70 3.15
N ASN A 496 -20.81 -16.79 2.48
CA ASN A 496 -20.56 -16.09 1.21
C ASN A 496 -21.42 -16.63 0.05
N LYS A 497 -21.70 -17.94 0.03
CA LYS A 497 -22.69 -18.48 -0.93
C LYS A 497 -24.09 -17.94 -0.66
N GLY A 498 -24.48 -17.78 0.61
CA GLY A 498 -25.75 -17.15 0.98
C GLY A 498 -25.88 -15.72 0.43
N LEU A 499 -24.78 -14.95 0.48
CA LEU A 499 -24.63 -13.61 -0.12
C LEU A 499 -24.92 -13.60 -1.63
N LEU A 500 -24.24 -14.45 -2.41
CA LEU A 500 -24.43 -14.54 -3.86
C LEU A 500 -25.86 -14.93 -4.26
N PHE A 501 -26.54 -15.74 -3.45
CA PHE A 501 -27.94 -16.10 -3.67
C PHE A 501 -28.90 -14.97 -3.28
N ALA A 502 -28.62 -14.24 -2.20
CA ALA A 502 -29.41 -13.10 -1.74
C ALA A 502 -29.31 -11.90 -2.69
N GLU A 503 -28.10 -11.54 -3.14
CA GLU A 503 -27.88 -10.49 -4.15
C GLU A 503 -28.62 -10.81 -5.45
N ARG A 504 -28.52 -12.07 -5.92
CA ARG A 504 -29.23 -12.52 -7.12
C ARG A 504 -30.76 -12.51 -6.95
N GLN A 505 -31.28 -12.80 -5.76
CA GLN A 505 -32.71 -12.66 -5.47
C GLN A 505 -33.17 -11.20 -5.42
N GLN A 506 -32.33 -10.29 -4.91
CA GLN A 506 -32.62 -8.87 -4.84
C GLN A 506 -32.59 -8.24 -6.24
N GLU A 507 -31.63 -8.64 -7.08
CA GLU A 507 -31.56 -8.24 -8.49
C GLU A 507 -32.80 -8.71 -9.27
N ILE A 508 -33.19 -9.98 -9.09
CA ILE A 508 -34.41 -10.52 -9.72
C ILE A 508 -35.67 -9.81 -9.19
N SER A 509 -35.73 -9.49 -7.90
CA SER A 509 -36.88 -8.78 -7.32
C SER A 509 -36.96 -7.35 -7.82
N SER A 510 -35.84 -6.64 -7.93
CA SER A 510 -35.74 -5.30 -8.52
C SER A 510 -36.15 -5.31 -9.99
N GLN A 511 -35.73 -6.31 -10.77
CA GLN A 511 -36.17 -6.48 -12.15
C GLN A 511 -37.66 -6.79 -12.28
N ILE A 512 -38.24 -7.54 -11.33
CA ILE A 512 -39.68 -7.80 -11.28
C ILE A 512 -40.46 -6.53 -10.88
N GLU A 513 -39.91 -5.70 -9.99
CA GLU A 513 -40.50 -4.42 -9.61
C GLU A 513 -40.43 -3.41 -10.75
N GLU A 514 -39.30 -3.28 -11.43
CA GLU A 514 -39.15 -2.47 -12.65
C GLU A 514 -40.08 -2.95 -13.77
N ALA A 515 -40.22 -4.27 -13.95
CA ALA A 515 -41.17 -4.83 -14.92
C ALA A 515 -42.63 -4.57 -14.52
N LYS A 516 -42.96 -4.59 -13.23
CA LYS A 516 -44.29 -4.25 -12.72
C LYS A 516 -44.60 -2.77 -12.89
N ASP A 517 -43.65 -1.87 -12.61
CA ASP A 517 -43.78 -0.43 -12.83
C ASP A 517 -43.92 -0.10 -14.32
N TRP A 518 -43.24 -0.84 -15.19
CA TRP A 518 -43.43 -0.74 -16.64
C TRP A 518 -44.82 -1.22 -17.09
N MET A 519 -45.36 -2.26 -16.44
CA MET A 519 -46.69 -2.79 -16.73
C MET A 519 -47.83 -1.95 -16.15
N THR A 520 -47.66 -1.29 -14.99
CA THR A 520 -48.66 -0.41 -14.38
C THR A 520 -48.63 1.01 -14.95
N GLY A 521 -47.51 1.45 -15.52
CA GLY A 521 -47.41 2.71 -16.27
C GLY A 521 -48.03 2.67 -17.68
N ALA A 522 -48.43 1.50 -18.18
CA ALA A 522 -49.01 1.32 -19.52
C ALA A 522 -50.53 1.63 -19.60
N ASP A 523 -51.21 1.88 -18.47
CA ASP A 523 -52.65 2.23 -18.42
C ASP A 523 -52.92 3.76 -18.39
N LEU A 524 -51.94 4.59 -18.76
CA LEU A 524 -52.08 6.07 -18.80
C LEU A 524 -51.73 6.73 -20.16
N ILE A 525 -51.78 5.98 -21.27
CA ILE A 525 -51.73 6.55 -22.63
C ILE A 525 -53.08 6.38 -23.33
#